data_AF-A0A7G6ADZ2-F1
#
_entry.id   AF-A0A7G6ADZ2-F1
#
_cell.length_a   1.000
_cell.length_b   1.000
_cell.length_c   1.000
_cell.angle_alpha   90.00
_cell.angle_beta   90.00
_cell.angle_gamma   90.00
#
_symmetry.space_group_name_H-M   'P 1'
#
loop_
_entity.id
_entity.type
_entity.pdbx_description
1 polymer ?
#
loop_
_entity_poly.entity_id
_entity_poly.type
_entity_poly.pdbx_seq_one_letter_code
_entity_poly.pdbx_strand_id
1 'polypeptide(L)'
;MKTNKQNVGSVLFAPVSMRSILRREWPWWLAGAIVSVVLASVLMSGWPNGLLPDLRVPYSYSGDGMSHAWMAQRVIEGWIFDNPRSGYPFGSNFLDYPGSDSGNLLVLKLLGLVTDSPYAAVSLYFLAGFAVTFVCAYGAMRAFGLHRPFALAGAMLFNFVPFHFLRFDHLFYTWYFVAPLFFHIALRIANASRAAPPDGPQGRLSGWLAAACLLALGCFGVYYAAFGLILLGSCSRRGCWGRST
;
A
#
# COMPACT_ATOMS: atom_id res chain seq x y z
N MET A 1 -14.02 -14.35 51.17
CA MET A 1 -12.79 -14.29 50.34
C MET A 1 -13.21 -14.44 48.88
N LYS A 2 -13.47 -13.33 48.18
CA LYS A 2 -13.93 -13.35 46.77
C LYS A 2 -12.70 -13.42 45.87
N THR A 3 -12.49 -14.57 45.22
CA THR A 3 -11.44 -14.77 44.23
C THR A 3 -11.78 -13.94 42.99
N ASN A 4 -11.01 -12.86 42.78
CA ASN A 4 -11.09 -12.03 41.60
C ASN A 4 -10.55 -12.83 40.41
N LYS A 5 -11.44 -13.43 39.60
CA LYS A 5 -11.07 -14.04 38.32
C LYS A 5 -10.58 -12.91 37.41
N GLN A 6 -9.27 -12.74 37.34
CA GLN A 6 -8.62 -11.97 36.28
C GLN A 6 -9.11 -12.57 34.95
N ASN A 7 -9.88 -11.77 34.21
CA ASN A 7 -10.37 -12.13 32.90
C ASN A 7 -9.18 -12.06 31.95
N VAL A 8 -8.37 -13.13 31.92
CA VAL A 8 -7.25 -13.29 30.98
C VAL A 8 -7.87 -13.62 29.62
N GLY A 9 -8.46 -12.62 28.98
CA GLY A 9 -8.60 -12.65 27.53
C GLY A 9 -7.18 -12.65 26.98
N SER A 10 -6.76 -13.79 26.40
CA SER A 10 -5.41 -13.98 25.89
C SER A 10 -5.12 -12.93 24.82
N VAL A 11 -4.34 -11.91 25.19
CA VAL A 11 -3.70 -11.00 24.24
C VAL A 11 -2.77 -11.88 23.41
N LEU A 12 -3.18 -12.23 22.19
CA LEU A 12 -2.41 -13.10 21.30
C LEU A 12 -1.02 -12.50 21.02
N PHE A 13 -0.91 -11.17 20.95
CA PHE A 13 0.34 -10.43 20.80
C PHE A 13 0.23 -9.04 21.43
N ALA A 14 1.25 -8.60 22.17
CA ALA A 14 1.32 -7.21 22.63
C ALA A 14 1.47 -6.28 21.41
N PRO A 15 0.51 -5.39 21.10
CA PRO A 15 0.56 -4.60 19.88
C PRO A 15 1.69 -3.58 19.96
N VAL A 16 2.78 -3.82 19.25
CA VAL A 16 3.89 -2.85 19.13
C VAL A 16 3.56 -1.86 18.01
N SER A 17 3.78 -0.57 18.27
CA SER A 17 3.56 0.49 17.29
C SER A 17 4.48 0.32 16.07
N MET A 18 3.90 0.11 14.88
CA MET A 18 4.63 0.00 13.62
C MET A 18 5.55 1.20 13.38
N ARG A 19 5.10 2.42 13.74
CA ARG A 19 5.91 3.64 13.64
C ARG A 19 7.19 3.56 14.49
N SER A 20 7.10 3.02 15.70
CA SER A 20 8.26 2.87 16.59
C SER A 20 9.26 1.84 16.05
N ILE A 21 8.75 0.76 15.46
CA ILE A 21 9.55 -0.28 14.81
C ILE A 21 10.29 0.31 13.62
N LEU A 22 9.58 0.95 12.69
CA LEU A 22 10.20 1.51 11.48
C LEU A 22 11.23 2.58 11.83
N ARG A 23 10.99 3.41 12.85
CA ARG A 23 11.98 4.39 13.30
C ARG A 23 13.25 3.74 13.85
N ARG A 24 13.12 2.67 14.62
CA ARG A 24 14.25 1.97 15.26
C ARG A 24 15.02 1.09 14.28
N GLU A 25 14.31 0.43 13.37
CA GLU A 25 14.85 -0.61 12.48
C GLU A 25 15.05 -0.07 11.05
N TRP A 26 15.29 1.24 10.92
CA TRP A 26 15.47 1.92 9.63
C TRP A 26 16.57 1.37 8.73
N PRO A 27 17.74 0.93 9.23
CA PRO A 27 18.76 0.38 8.34
C PRO A 27 18.27 -0.90 7.66
N TRP A 28 17.47 -1.71 8.37
CA TRP A 28 16.97 -3.00 7.88
C TRP A 28 15.93 -2.82 6.78
N TRP A 29 14.92 -1.99 7.01
CA TRP A 29 13.89 -1.80 5.98
C TRP A 29 14.41 -0.96 4.82
N LEU A 30 15.34 -0.02 5.04
CA LEU A 30 15.94 0.77 3.96
C LEU A 30 16.81 -0.11 3.06
N ALA A 31 17.69 -0.93 3.64
CA ALA A 31 18.51 -1.86 2.87
C ALA A 31 17.63 -2.82 2.06
N GLY A 32 16.60 -3.39 2.68
CA GLY A 32 15.66 -4.27 1.98
C GLY A 32 14.84 -3.57 0.90
N ALA A 33 14.46 -2.30 1.09
CA ALA A 33 13.79 -1.51 0.06
C ALA A 33 14.70 -1.24 -1.15
N ILE A 34 15.96 -0.86 -0.91
CA ILE A 34 16.96 -0.66 -1.98
C ILE A 34 17.20 -1.96 -2.73
N VAL A 35 17.44 -3.07 -2.02
CA VAL A 35 17.60 -4.40 -2.62
C VAL A 35 16.36 -4.78 -3.44
N SER A 36 15.16 -4.46 -2.95
CA SER A 36 13.92 -4.75 -3.66
C SER A 36 13.83 -4.01 -5.00
N VAL A 37 14.17 -2.72 -5.03
CA VAL A 37 14.16 -1.92 -6.27
C VAL A 37 15.21 -2.43 -7.26
N VAL A 38 16.45 -2.63 -6.79
CA VAL A 38 17.54 -3.10 -7.65
C VAL A 38 17.24 -4.48 -8.21
N LEU A 39 16.78 -5.41 -7.37
CA LEU A 39 16.45 -6.76 -7.82
C LEU A 39 15.27 -6.75 -8.80
N ALA A 40 14.22 -5.99 -8.54
CA ALA A 40 13.09 -5.85 -9.48
C ALA A 40 13.55 -5.28 -10.83
N SER A 41 14.40 -4.24 -10.80
CA SER A 41 14.97 -3.63 -12.00
C SER A 41 15.84 -4.62 -12.78
N VAL A 42 16.69 -5.40 -12.11
CA VAL A 42 17.49 -6.47 -12.74
C VAL A 42 16.61 -7.57 -13.34
N LEU A 43 15.51 -7.95 -12.68
CA LEU A 43 14.57 -8.93 -13.21
C LEU A 43 13.83 -8.42 -14.45
N MET A 44 13.55 -7.11 -14.51
CA MET A 44 12.85 -6.52 -15.65
C MET A 44 13.75 -6.19 -16.84
N SER A 45 14.95 -5.66 -16.58
CA SER A 45 15.86 -5.14 -17.62
C SER A 45 17.06 -6.04 -17.90
N GLY A 46 17.23 -7.11 -17.12
CA GLY A 46 18.38 -8.01 -17.20
C GLY A 46 19.64 -7.44 -16.55
N TRP A 47 20.62 -8.32 -16.32
CA TRP A 47 21.95 -7.92 -15.85
C TRP A 47 22.86 -7.54 -17.03
N PRO A 48 23.68 -6.48 -16.94
CA PRO A 48 23.84 -5.53 -15.83
C PRO A 48 22.92 -4.31 -15.93
N ASN A 49 22.12 -4.18 -17.00
CA ASN A 49 21.34 -2.98 -17.32
C ASN A 49 20.34 -2.59 -16.21
N GLY A 50 19.83 -3.54 -15.44
CA GLY A 50 18.93 -3.27 -14.33
C GLY A 50 19.59 -2.78 -13.05
N LEU A 51 20.93 -2.68 -12.97
CA LEU A 51 21.59 -2.04 -11.83
C LEU A 51 21.21 -0.56 -11.71
N LEU A 52 21.06 0.11 -12.85
CA LEU A 52 20.56 1.48 -12.98
C LEU A 52 19.45 1.47 -14.03
N PRO A 53 18.17 1.56 -13.64
CA PRO A 53 17.07 1.43 -14.59
C PRO A 53 17.12 2.51 -15.67
N ASP A 54 17.09 2.10 -16.94
CA ASP A 54 16.96 3.03 -18.06
C ASP A 54 15.50 3.48 -18.20
N LEU A 55 15.19 4.66 -17.69
CA LEU A 55 13.85 5.22 -17.69
C LEU A 55 13.38 5.73 -19.06
N ARG A 56 14.24 5.71 -20.08
CA ARG A 56 13.88 6.12 -21.45
C ARG A 56 13.11 5.04 -22.19
N VAL A 57 13.27 3.78 -21.77
CA VAL A 57 12.63 2.63 -22.39
C VAL A 57 11.50 2.15 -21.47
N PRO A 58 10.24 2.18 -21.91
CA PRO A 58 9.14 1.67 -21.10
C PRO A 58 9.23 0.14 -20.98
N TYR A 59 8.87 -0.40 -19.82
CA TYR A 59 8.86 -1.85 -19.59
C TYR A 59 7.74 -2.59 -20.38
N SER A 60 6.65 -1.90 -20.70
CA SER A 60 5.60 -2.38 -21.62
C SER A 60 5.23 -1.27 -22.59
N TYR A 61 5.04 -1.64 -23.85
CA TYR A 61 4.57 -0.75 -24.92
C TYR A 61 3.42 -1.40 -25.69
N SER A 62 2.50 -2.03 -24.96
CA SER A 62 1.33 -2.69 -25.52
C SER A 62 0.15 -2.67 -24.55
N GLY A 63 -1.04 -2.97 -25.05
CA GLY A 63 -2.27 -3.21 -24.27
C GLY A 63 -2.53 -2.16 -23.19
N ASP A 64 -2.89 -2.65 -22.00
CA ASP A 64 -3.22 -1.80 -20.84
C ASP A 64 -2.00 -1.06 -20.27
N GLY A 65 -0.78 -1.51 -20.54
CA GLY A 65 0.44 -0.76 -20.19
C GLY A 65 0.47 0.62 -20.85
N MET A 66 0.05 0.71 -22.11
CA MET A 66 -0.12 2.00 -22.81
C MET A 66 -1.25 2.84 -22.24
N SER A 67 -2.33 2.20 -21.76
CA SER A 67 -3.43 2.89 -21.08
C SER A 67 -2.94 3.60 -19.79
N HIS A 68 -2.08 2.95 -18.99
CA HIS A 68 -1.51 3.57 -17.79
C HIS A 68 -0.52 4.70 -18.12
N ALA A 69 0.26 4.58 -19.20
CA ALA A 69 1.09 5.68 -19.69
C ALA A 69 0.24 6.88 -20.13
N TRP A 70 -0.88 6.63 -20.80
CA TRP A 70 -1.86 7.66 -21.16
C TRP A 70 -2.48 8.31 -19.92
N MET A 71 -2.87 7.54 -18.90
CA MET A 71 -3.35 8.09 -17.62
C MET A 71 -2.29 8.95 -16.94
N ALA A 72 -1.03 8.48 -16.91
CA ALA A 72 0.10 9.24 -16.38
C ALA A 72 0.26 10.58 -17.11
N GLN A 73 0.20 10.59 -18.44
CA GLN A 73 0.27 11.82 -19.23
C GLN A 73 -0.85 12.80 -18.87
N ARG A 74 -2.11 12.33 -18.74
CA ARG A 74 -3.24 13.20 -18.36
C ARG A 74 -3.03 13.86 -17.01
N VAL A 75 -2.58 13.11 -15.99
CA VAL A 75 -2.41 13.66 -14.64
C VAL A 75 -1.20 14.59 -14.53
N ILE A 76 -0.18 14.41 -15.37
CA ILE A 76 0.96 15.33 -15.47
C ILE A 76 0.50 16.67 -16.05
N GLU A 77 -0.29 16.66 -17.12
CA GLU A 77 -0.75 17.88 -17.82
C GLU A 77 -1.87 18.63 -17.08
N GLY A 78 -2.56 17.96 -16.16
CA GLY A 78 -3.67 18.53 -15.41
C GLY A 78 -4.21 17.53 -14.41
N TRP A 79 -5.34 16.91 -14.72
CA TRP A 79 -5.89 15.82 -13.93
C TRP A 79 -6.56 14.80 -14.86
N ILE A 80 -7.04 13.69 -14.31
CA ILE A 80 -7.54 12.57 -15.12
C ILE A 80 -8.81 12.91 -15.93
N PHE A 81 -9.63 13.84 -15.43
CA PHE A 81 -10.98 14.07 -15.95
C PHE A 81 -11.01 14.63 -17.36
N ASP A 82 -10.39 15.78 -17.64
CA ASP A 82 -10.43 16.42 -18.95
C ASP A 82 -9.06 16.39 -19.61
N ASN A 83 -9.01 16.05 -20.90
CA ASN A 83 -7.77 16.13 -21.66
C ASN A 83 -8.03 16.45 -23.14
N PRO A 84 -7.35 17.48 -23.69
CA PRO A 84 -7.52 17.88 -25.09
C PRO A 84 -6.73 17.02 -26.07
N ARG A 85 -5.73 16.23 -25.63
CA ARG A 85 -4.86 15.43 -26.51
C ARG A 85 -5.44 14.09 -26.92
N SER A 86 -6.50 13.63 -26.25
CA SER A 86 -7.23 12.42 -26.63
C SER A 86 -8.69 12.74 -26.93
N GLY A 87 -9.31 12.05 -27.90
CA GLY A 87 -10.71 12.28 -28.30
C GLY A 87 -10.90 13.37 -29.35
N TYR A 88 -9.99 13.48 -30.32
CA TYR A 88 -10.13 14.46 -31.41
C TYR A 88 -11.50 14.37 -32.12
N PRO A 89 -12.15 15.50 -32.48
CA PRO A 89 -11.68 16.88 -32.33
C PRO A 89 -12.06 17.58 -31.02
N PHE A 90 -12.86 16.94 -30.16
CA PHE A 90 -13.50 17.61 -29.02
C PHE A 90 -12.73 17.42 -27.69
N GLY A 91 -11.69 16.60 -27.69
CA GLY A 91 -11.05 16.16 -26.47
C GLY A 91 -11.81 15.00 -25.82
N SER A 92 -11.43 14.65 -24.60
CA SER A 92 -12.02 13.50 -23.89
C SER A 92 -12.25 13.83 -22.43
N ASN A 93 -13.41 13.43 -21.94
CA ASN A 93 -13.84 13.57 -20.57
C ASN A 93 -13.94 12.18 -19.92
N PHE A 94 -13.43 12.07 -18.69
CA PHE A 94 -13.33 10.83 -17.92
C PHE A 94 -14.16 10.87 -16.63
N LEU A 95 -15.10 11.83 -16.50
CA LEU A 95 -16.02 11.93 -15.36
C LEU A 95 -17.03 10.78 -15.33
N ASP A 96 -17.42 10.26 -16.50
CA ASP A 96 -18.33 9.12 -16.63
C ASP A 96 -17.69 7.78 -16.25
N TYR A 97 -16.38 7.77 -15.97
CA TYR A 97 -15.62 6.60 -15.55
C TYR A 97 -14.96 6.81 -14.18
N PRO A 98 -15.74 6.84 -13.09
CA PRO A 98 -15.21 7.05 -11.75
C PRO A 98 -14.32 5.88 -11.32
N GLY A 99 -13.05 6.20 -11.01
CA GLY A 99 -12.06 5.24 -10.53
C GLY A 99 -11.77 5.40 -9.03
N SER A 100 -11.33 4.32 -8.41
CA SER A 100 -10.90 4.24 -7.00
C SER A 100 -9.42 4.56 -6.77
N ASP A 101 -8.76 5.13 -7.78
CA ASP A 101 -7.31 5.08 -7.95
C ASP A 101 -6.67 6.47 -7.86
N SER A 102 -7.36 7.41 -7.21
CA SER A 102 -6.88 8.78 -7.03
C SER A 102 -5.51 8.85 -6.33
N GLY A 103 -5.22 7.89 -5.43
CA GLY A 103 -3.92 7.75 -4.79
C GLY A 103 -2.84 7.31 -5.79
N ASN A 104 -3.12 6.29 -6.58
CA ASN A 104 -2.22 5.81 -7.65
C ASN A 104 -1.92 6.93 -8.67
N LEU A 105 -2.96 7.64 -9.11
CA LEU A 105 -2.87 8.77 -10.04
C LEU A 105 -2.06 9.94 -9.45
N LEU A 106 -2.23 10.24 -8.15
CA LEU A 106 -1.43 11.26 -7.48
C LEU A 106 0.05 10.89 -7.45
N VAL A 107 0.40 9.62 -7.16
CA VAL A 107 1.80 9.18 -7.20
C VAL A 107 2.37 9.31 -8.61
N LEU A 108 1.65 8.83 -9.63
CA LEU A 108 2.08 8.98 -11.02
C LEU A 108 2.30 10.43 -11.40
N LYS A 109 1.42 11.34 -10.97
CA LYS A 109 1.58 12.78 -11.18
C LYS A 109 2.89 13.29 -10.55
N LEU A 110 3.13 12.97 -9.28
CA LEU A 110 4.33 13.43 -8.59
C LEU A 110 5.61 12.89 -9.25
N LEU A 111 5.62 11.62 -9.63
CA LEU A 111 6.75 11.03 -10.35
C LEU A 111 6.94 11.69 -11.72
N GLY A 112 5.87 11.90 -12.46
CA GLY A 112 5.89 12.54 -13.77
C GLY A 112 6.33 14.00 -13.76
N LEU A 113 6.02 14.75 -12.70
CA LEU A 113 6.53 16.11 -12.50
C LEU A 113 8.05 16.12 -12.23
N VAL A 114 8.59 15.06 -11.63
CA VAL A 114 10.04 14.92 -11.38
C VAL A 114 10.78 14.44 -12.63
N THR A 115 10.19 13.53 -13.40
CA THR A 115 10.83 12.92 -14.57
C THR A 115 10.58 13.66 -15.89
N ASP A 116 9.59 14.54 -15.92
CA ASP A 116 9.06 15.17 -17.14
C ASP A 116 8.73 14.16 -18.26
N SER A 117 8.32 12.94 -17.86
CA SER A 117 8.05 11.84 -18.79
C SER A 117 7.04 10.86 -18.19
N PRO A 118 5.91 10.60 -18.88
CA PRO A 118 4.90 9.64 -18.41
C PRO A 118 5.43 8.21 -18.38
N TYR A 119 6.30 7.83 -19.33
CA TYR A 119 6.90 6.50 -19.37
C TYR A 119 7.87 6.28 -18.21
N ALA A 120 8.71 7.27 -17.92
CA ALA A 120 9.60 7.22 -16.77
C ALA A 120 8.81 7.17 -15.45
N ALA A 121 7.71 7.93 -15.37
CA ALA A 121 6.84 7.92 -14.20
C ALA A 121 6.21 6.54 -13.95
N VAL A 122 5.73 5.87 -15.00
CA VAL A 122 5.16 4.51 -14.91
C VAL A 122 6.22 3.49 -14.50
N SER A 123 7.42 3.53 -15.09
CA SER A 123 8.51 2.62 -14.73
C SER A 123 8.95 2.81 -13.27
N LEU A 124 9.11 4.07 -12.83
CA LEU A 124 9.43 4.38 -11.43
C LEU A 124 8.30 4.01 -10.48
N TYR A 125 7.05 4.21 -10.87
CA TYR A 125 5.90 3.81 -10.08
C TYR A 125 5.91 2.30 -9.82
N PHE A 126 6.18 1.50 -10.86
CA PHE A 126 6.29 0.06 -10.73
C PHE A 126 7.43 -0.35 -9.78
N LEU A 127 8.63 0.19 -9.99
CA LEU A 127 9.78 -0.10 -9.14
C LEU A 127 9.59 0.36 -7.69
N ALA A 128 9.02 1.54 -7.48
CA ALA A 128 8.68 2.05 -6.15
C ALA A 128 7.66 1.16 -5.44
N GLY A 129 6.75 0.52 -6.19
CA GLY A 129 5.82 -0.49 -5.70
C GLY A 129 6.52 -1.59 -4.90
N PHE A 130 7.68 -2.06 -5.36
CA PHE A 130 8.49 -3.06 -4.63
C PHE A 130 9.02 -2.53 -3.30
N ALA A 131 9.56 -1.31 -3.27
CA ALA A 131 10.05 -0.71 -2.02
C ALA A 131 8.93 -0.51 -1.01
N VAL A 132 7.81 0.10 -1.44
CA VAL A 132 6.69 0.43 -0.55
C VAL A 132 6.02 -0.83 -0.02
N THR A 133 5.81 -1.83 -0.88
CA THR A 133 5.23 -3.13 -0.50
C THR A 133 6.13 -3.86 0.49
N PHE A 134 7.44 -3.90 0.25
CA PHE A 134 8.40 -4.49 1.18
C PHE A 134 8.36 -3.81 2.55
N VAL A 135 8.44 -2.47 2.61
CA VAL A 135 8.46 -1.73 3.89
C VAL A 135 7.16 -1.96 4.68
N CYS A 136 6.02 -1.95 3.99
CA CYS A 136 4.72 -2.17 4.63
C CYS A 136 4.56 -3.60 5.13
N ALA A 137 4.96 -4.60 4.33
CA ALA A 137 4.97 -6.00 4.74
C ALA A 137 5.92 -6.24 5.93
N TYR A 138 7.15 -5.72 5.86
CA TYR A 138 8.12 -5.81 6.95
C TYR A 138 7.59 -5.19 8.24
N GLY A 139 7.07 -3.96 8.17
CA GLY A 139 6.53 -3.28 9.34
C GLY A 139 5.32 -4.01 9.94
N ALA A 140 4.43 -4.56 9.12
CA ALA A 140 3.29 -5.35 9.58
C ALA A 140 3.76 -6.65 10.28
N MET A 141 4.65 -7.42 9.64
CA MET A 141 5.23 -8.65 10.23
C MET A 141 5.96 -8.37 11.54
N ARG A 142 6.73 -7.29 11.60
CA ARG A 142 7.43 -6.88 12.83
C ARG A 142 6.45 -6.46 13.92
N ALA A 143 5.36 -5.79 13.56
CA ALA A 143 4.29 -5.43 14.50
C ALA A 143 3.53 -6.67 15.02
N PHE A 144 3.54 -7.78 14.27
CA PHE A 144 3.04 -9.10 14.74
C PHE A 144 4.03 -9.87 15.62
N GLY A 145 5.21 -9.31 15.88
CA GLY A 145 6.20 -9.94 16.75
C GLY A 145 7.13 -10.92 16.05
N LEU A 146 7.07 -11.07 14.72
CA LEU A 146 8.03 -11.91 13.99
C LEU A 146 9.43 -11.35 14.18
N HIS A 147 10.39 -12.21 14.50
CA HIS A 147 11.78 -11.77 14.63
C HIS A 147 12.32 -11.22 13.30
N ARG A 148 13.34 -10.34 13.35
CA ARG A 148 13.80 -9.55 12.19
C ARG A 148 14.14 -10.39 10.94
N PRO A 149 14.89 -11.50 11.02
CA PRO A 149 15.19 -12.34 9.86
C PRO A 149 13.93 -12.90 9.17
N PHE A 150 12.97 -13.44 9.93
CA PHE A 150 11.72 -13.97 9.33
C PHE A 150 10.86 -12.86 8.77
N ALA A 151 10.84 -11.68 9.40
CA ALA A 151 10.12 -10.54 8.85
C ALA A 151 10.75 -10.03 7.54
N LEU A 152 12.08 -10.01 7.43
CA LEU A 152 12.78 -9.66 6.19
C LEU A 152 12.49 -10.69 5.09
N ALA A 153 12.67 -11.97 5.39
CA ALA A 153 12.41 -13.05 4.44
C ALA A 153 10.95 -13.06 3.98
N GLY A 154 10.00 -12.96 4.91
CA GLY A 154 8.58 -12.91 4.60
C GLY A 154 8.19 -11.68 3.78
N ALA A 155 8.74 -10.51 4.10
CA ALA A 155 8.50 -9.29 3.32
C ALA A 155 9.07 -9.40 1.91
N MET A 156 10.27 -9.98 1.73
CA MET A 156 10.83 -10.25 0.41
C MET A 156 9.97 -11.23 -0.38
N LEU A 157 9.58 -12.36 0.22
CA LEU A 157 8.73 -13.35 -0.44
C LEU A 157 7.38 -12.75 -0.86
N PHE A 158 6.75 -11.95 0.01
CA PHE A 158 5.51 -11.24 -0.30
C PHE A 158 5.69 -10.19 -1.41
N ASN A 159 6.82 -9.49 -1.41
CA ASN A 159 7.11 -8.45 -2.38
C ASN A 159 7.41 -9.00 -3.79
N PHE A 160 8.04 -10.17 -3.87
CA PHE A 160 8.46 -10.82 -5.12
C PHE A 160 7.55 -11.97 -5.55
N VAL A 161 6.30 -12.01 -5.07
CA VAL A 161 5.33 -12.98 -5.61
C VAL A 161 5.11 -12.78 -7.11
N PRO A 162 4.84 -13.85 -7.88
CA PRO A 162 4.63 -13.73 -9.33
C PRO A 162 3.56 -12.70 -9.72
N PHE A 163 2.56 -12.49 -8.84
CA PHE A 163 1.51 -11.49 -9.05
C PHE A 163 2.05 -10.08 -9.32
N HIS A 164 3.13 -9.65 -8.66
CA HIS A 164 3.69 -8.31 -8.85
C HIS A 164 4.12 -8.08 -10.31
N PHE A 165 4.74 -9.10 -10.92
CA PHE A 165 5.22 -9.05 -12.30
C PHE A 165 4.11 -9.31 -13.32
N LEU A 166 3.29 -10.34 -13.09
CA LEU A 166 2.23 -10.76 -14.01
C LEU A 166 1.09 -9.73 -14.13
N ARG A 167 1.00 -8.79 -13.19
CA ARG A 167 0.03 -7.68 -13.24
C ARG A 167 0.63 -6.36 -13.68
N PHE A 168 1.83 -6.34 -14.24
CA PHE A 168 2.46 -5.11 -14.74
C PHE A 168 1.54 -4.29 -15.65
N ASP A 169 0.84 -4.93 -16.60
CA ASP A 169 -0.08 -4.22 -17.52
C ASP A 169 -1.33 -3.65 -16.79
N HIS A 170 -1.66 -4.17 -15.61
CA HIS A 170 -2.68 -3.64 -14.71
C HIS A 170 -2.01 -2.92 -13.53
N LEU A 171 -1.23 -1.90 -13.86
CA LEU A 171 -0.21 -1.27 -13.01
C LEU A 171 -0.71 -0.95 -11.59
N PHE A 172 -1.94 -0.47 -11.42
CA PHE A 172 -2.46 -0.11 -10.09
C PHE A 172 -2.56 -1.30 -9.12
N TYR A 173 -2.75 -2.53 -9.62
CA TYR A 173 -2.74 -3.73 -8.78
C TYR A 173 -1.35 -4.12 -8.26
N THR A 174 -0.28 -3.51 -8.78
CA THR A 174 1.07 -3.77 -8.27
C THR A 174 1.31 -3.07 -6.94
N TRP A 175 0.48 -2.08 -6.58
CA TRP A 175 0.57 -1.33 -5.31
C TRP A 175 -0.23 -1.99 -4.18
N TYR A 176 -0.02 -3.30 -4.00
CA TYR A 176 -0.68 -4.09 -2.95
C TYR A 176 -0.04 -3.95 -1.56
N PHE A 177 0.82 -2.95 -1.33
CA PHE A 177 1.31 -2.54 -0.01
C PHE A 177 0.17 -2.25 0.99
N VAL A 178 -1.01 -1.93 0.46
CA VAL A 178 -2.24 -1.70 1.20
C VAL A 178 -2.67 -2.94 1.99
N ALA A 179 -2.46 -4.15 1.44
CA ALA A 179 -2.86 -5.40 2.08
C ALA A 179 -2.20 -5.63 3.46
N PRO A 180 -0.86 -5.59 3.62
CA PRO A 180 -0.24 -5.74 4.94
C PRO A 180 -0.63 -4.63 5.92
N LEU A 181 -0.93 -3.41 5.44
CA LEU A 181 -1.44 -2.33 6.29
C LEU A 181 -2.85 -2.64 6.81
N PHE A 182 -3.76 -3.15 5.97
CA PHE A 182 -5.08 -3.59 6.44
C PHE A 182 -4.99 -4.74 7.45
N PHE A 183 -4.10 -5.72 7.23
CA PHE A 183 -3.83 -6.75 8.23
C PHE A 183 -3.34 -6.17 9.56
N HIS A 184 -2.40 -5.22 9.50
CA HIS A 184 -1.91 -4.55 10.70
C HIS A 184 -3.04 -3.83 11.46
N ILE A 185 -3.87 -3.05 10.76
CA ILE A 185 -4.99 -2.33 11.37
C ILE A 185 -6.02 -3.29 11.95
N ALA A 186 -6.43 -4.31 11.18
CA ALA A 186 -7.43 -5.29 11.60
C ALA A 186 -7.00 -6.05 12.86
N LEU A 187 -5.72 -6.44 12.95
CA LEU A 187 -5.19 -7.10 14.13
C LEU A 187 -5.05 -6.15 15.33
N ARG A 188 -4.74 -4.86 15.10
CA ARG A 188 -4.82 -3.86 16.17
C ARG A 188 -6.24 -3.71 16.71
N ILE A 189 -7.26 -3.77 15.85
CA ILE A 189 -8.68 -3.75 16.27
C ILE A 189 -9.02 -5.03 17.03
N ALA A 190 -8.60 -6.20 16.55
CA ALA A 190 -8.86 -7.48 17.20
C ALA A 190 -8.21 -7.59 18.59
N ASN A 191 -7.01 -7.00 18.76
CA ASN A 191 -6.26 -7.02 20.01
C ASN A 191 -6.54 -5.80 20.91
N ALA A 192 -7.29 -4.80 20.44
CA ALA A 192 -7.67 -3.68 21.27
C ALA A 192 -8.57 -4.19 22.39
N SER A 193 -8.14 -4.00 23.65
CA SER A 193 -9.05 -4.08 24.78
C SER A 193 -10.20 -3.11 24.50
N ARG A 194 -11.44 -3.48 24.84
CA ARG A 194 -12.64 -2.63 24.72
C ARG A 194 -12.59 -1.42 25.69
N ALA A 195 -11.47 -0.71 25.76
CA ALA A 195 -11.37 0.55 26.45
C ALA A 195 -12.30 1.55 25.73
N ALA A 196 -12.95 2.41 26.51
CA ALA A 196 -13.67 3.54 25.93
C ALA A 196 -12.71 4.29 24.99
N PRO A 197 -13.19 4.79 23.84
CA PRO A 197 -12.39 5.68 23.01
C PRO A 197 -11.82 6.77 23.92
N PRO A 198 -10.54 7.15 23.76
CA PRO A 198 -9.99 8.24 24.56
C PRO A 198 -10.87 9.48 24.41
N ASP A 199 -11.46 9.92 25.52
CA ASP A 199 -12.29 11.12 25.55
C ASP A 199 -11.40 12.38 25.48
N GLY A 200 -11.89 13.42 24.80
CA GLY A 200 -11.19 14.70 24.64
C GLY A 200 -10.58 14.94 23.24
N PRO A 201 -9.95 16.11 23.03
CA PRO A 201 -9.48 16.56 21.71
C PRO A 201 -8.42 15.63 21.10
N GLN A 202 -7.54 15.06 21.92
CA GLN A 202 -6.48 14.16 21.45
C GLN A 202 -7.03 12.83 20.93
N GLY A 203 -8.07 12.29 21.58
CA GLY A 203 -8.74 11.07 21.12
C GLY A 203 -9.52 11.29 19.83
N ARG A 204 -10.24 12.42 19.71
CA ARG A 204 -10.91 12.82 18.45
C ARG A 204 -9.93 12.95 17.29
N LEU A 205 -8.80 13.63 17.50
CA LEU A 205 -7.77 13.76 16.48
C LEU A 205 -7.24 12.39 16.04
N SER A 206 -6.98 11.49 16.98
CA SER A 206 -6.52 10.12 16.66
C SER A 206 -7.54 9.34 15.84
N GLY A 207 -8.85 9.52 16.11
CA GLY A 207 -9.93 8.94 15.33
C GLY A 207 -9.99 9.49 13.91
N TRP A 208 -9.90 10.81 13.75
CA TRP A 208 -9.85 11.46 12.43
C TRP A 208 -8.62 11.05 11.62
N LEU A 209 -7.45 10.93 12.25
CA LEU A 209 -6.23 10.44 11.58
C LEU A 209 -6.38 8.99 11.13
N ALA A 210 -7.04 8.14 11.94
CA ALA A 210 -7.33 6.76 11.55
C ALA A 210 -8.30 6.71 10.36
N ALA A 211 -9.38 7.51 10.38
CA ALA A 211 -10.33 7.62 9.27
C ALA A 211 -9.65 8.13 8.00
N ALA A 212 -8.84 9.18 8.09
CA ALA A 212 -8.07 9.71 6.97
C ALA A 212 -7.09 8.67 6.40
N CYS A 213 -6.43 7.88 7.26
CA CYS A 213 -5.56 6.79 6.84
C CYS A 213 -6.35 5.71 6.07
N LEU A 214 -7.52 5.29 6.57
CA LEU A 214 -8.37 4.31 5.88
C LEU A 214 -8.89 4.83 4.53
N LEU A 215 -9.29 6.11 4.48
CA LEU A 215 -9.68 6.76 3.23
C LEU A 215 -8.51 6.78 2.23
N ALA A 216 -7.31 7.16 2.69
CA ALA A 216 -6.12 7.18 1.86
C ALA A 216 -5.81 5.77 1.30
N LEU A 217 -5.90 4.71 2.11
CA LEU A 217 -5.73 3.33 1.65
C LEU A 217 -6.80 2.91 0.62
N GLY A 218 -8.03 3.42 0.76
CA GLY A 218 -9.10 3.19 -0.20
C GLY A 218 -8.88 3.84 -1.57
N CYS A 219 -8.00 4.84 -1.67
CA CYS A 219 -7.65 5.52 -2.92
C CYS A 219 -6.62 4.77 -3.79
N PHE A 220 -6.19 3.57 -3.38
CA PHE A 220 -5.23 2.74 -4.12
C PHE A 220 -5.88 1.56 -4.85
N GLY A 221 -7.21 1.53 -4.95
CA GLY A 221 -7.94 0.54 -5.73
C GLY A 221 -9.15 -0.07 -4.99
N VAL A 222 -10.24 -0.28 -5.72
CA VAL A 222 -11.53 -0.75 -5.21
C VAL A 222 -11.43 -2.14 -4.59
N TYR A 223 -10.59 -3.01 -5.16
CA TYR A 223 -10.36 -4.35 -4.65
C TYR A 223 -9.68 -4.32 -3.28
N TYR A 224 -8.72 -3.41 -3.07
CA TYR A 224 -8.09 -3.26 -1.77
C TYR A 224 -9.03 -2.63 -0.75
N ALA A 225 -9.85 -1.66 -1.16
CA ALA A 225 -10.88 -1.09 -0.30
C ALA A 225 -11.88 -2.17 0.16
N ALA A 226 -12.40 -2.98 -0.77
CA ALA A 226 -13.30 -4.09 -0.47
C ALA A 226 -12.64 -5.14 0.44
N PHE A 227 -11.39 -5.51 0.14
CA PHE A 227 -10.58 -6.40 0.99
C PHE A 227 -10.44 -5.86 2.42
N GLY A 228 -10.10 -4.58 2.56
CA GLY A 228 -9.99 -3.90 3.85
C GLY A 228 -11.30 -3.93 4.63
N LEU A 229 -12.44 -3.64 3.99
CA LEU A 229 -13.76 -3.69 4.62
C LEU A 229 -14.11 -5.08 5.13
N ILE A 230 -13.89 -6.13 4.33
CA ILE A 230 -14.13 -7.52 4.73
C ILE A 230 -13.27 -7.87 5.95
N LEU A 231 -11.98 -7.52 5.91
CA LEU A 231 -11.04 -7.83 6.98
C LEU A 231 -11.40 -7.11 8.28
N LEU A 232 -11.64 -5.81 8.23
CA LEU A 232 -12.01 -5.00 9.39
C LEU A 232 -13.37 -5.42 9.97
N GLY A 233 -14.33 -5.73 9.11
CA GLY A 233 -15.64 -6.24 9.51
C GLY A 233 -15.56 -7.58 10.26
N SER A 234 -14.66 -8.48 9.81
CA SER A 234 -14.45 -9.78 10.47
C SER A 234 -13.85 -9.64 11.88
N CYS A 235 -12.91 -8.71 12.08
CA CYS A 235 -12.29 -8.47 13.38
C CYS A 235 -13.24 -7.76 14.37
N SER A 236 -14.12 -6.90 13.86
CA SER A 236 -15.07 -6.15 14.69
C SER A 236 -16.10 -7.05 15.39
N ARG A 237 -16.53 -8.16 14.76
CA ARG A 237 -17.54 -9.09 15.34
C ARG A 237 -17.01 -9.92 16.51
N ARG A 238 -15.74 -10.34 16.47
CA ARG A 238 -15.11 -11.06 17.61
C ARG A 238 -15.04 -10.17 18.85
N GLY A 239 -14.90 -8.87 18.62
CA GLY A 239 -15.04 -7.83 19.62
C GLY A 239 -16.46 -7.63 20.16
N CYS A 240 -17.51 -8.33 19.72
CA CYS A 240 -18.89 -8.20 20.24
C CYS A 240 -19.38 -9.46 20.99
N TRP A 241 -19.02 -10.66 20.53
CA TRP A 241 -19.60 -11.91 21.05
C TRP A 241 -19.05 -12.44 22.39
N GLY A 242 -17.92 -11.91 22.90
CA GLY A 242 -17.40 -12.28 24.23
C GLY A 242 -18.17 -11.67 25.41
N ARG A 243 -19.48 -11.45 25.30
CA ARG A 243 -20.32 -10.81 26.34
C ARG A 243 -21.51 -11.67 26.77
N SER A 244 -21.59 -12.91 26.32
CA SER A 244 -22.64 -13.86 26.68
C SER A 244 -22.04 -15.12 27.30
N THR A 245 -21.34 -14.95 28.42
CA THR A 245 -21.18 -15.93 29.51
C THR A 245 -20.73 -15.23 30.79
#